data_AF-A0A7X8FU23-F1
#
_entry.id   AF-A0A7X8FU23-F1
#
_cell.length_a   1.000
_cell.length_b   1.000
_cell.length_c   1.000
_cell.angle_alpha   90.00
_cell.angle_beta   90.00
_cell.angle_gamma   90.00
#
_symmetry.space_group_name_H-M   'P 1'
#
loop_
_entity.id
_entity.type
_entity.pdbx_description
1 polymer ?
#
loop_
_entity_poly.entity_id
_entity_poly.type
_entity_poly.pdbx_seq_one_letter_code
_entity_poly.pdbx_strand_id
1 'polypeptide(L)'
;MVQTDKPVLRVLGLLALVAITVAILAGGFIILQTMQGSKILMTLFAVVWGLGSVALLFFVMNSVAQTMPRKIRSVAVAIVFAGPAVALLFWALVLPTLRTLFLSFFDATGKKFIFIDNYRFAFSDPIMLEAFKNNLLWMIFGTSTCVILGIMISVLVDKSKFEKFIKALIFMPMA
;
A
#
# COMPACT_ATOMS: atom_id res chain seq x y z
N MET A 1 24.11 -37.97 28.66
CA MET A 1 23.00 -37.14 29.19
C MET A 1 23.37 -35.67 29.00
N VAL A 2 22.39 -34.81 28.70
CA VAL A 2 22.43 -33.33 28.54
C VAL A 2 22.03 -32.92 27.12
N GLN A 3 20.72 -33.01 26.87
CA GLN A 3 20.06 -32.47 25.70
C GLN A 3 18.70 -31.92 26.13
N THR A 4 18.67 -30.81 26.87
CA THR A 4 17.39 -30.26 27.36
C THR A 4 17.24 -28.73 27.49
N ASP A 5 18.28 -27.90 27.28
CA ASP A 5 18.13 -26.43 27.59
C ASP A 5 18.16 -25.47 26.38
N LYS A 6 18.25 -25.97 25.15
CA LYS A 6 18.30 -25.09 23.95
C LYS A 6 16.98 -24.44 23.52
N PRO A 7 15.77 -25.03 23.72
CA PRO A 7 14.54 -24.40 23.23
C PRO A 7 14.06 -23.25 24.14
N VAL A 8 14.18 -23.40 25.47
CA VAL A 8 13.70 -22.39 26.44
C VAL A 8 14.53 -21.11 26.36
N LEU A 9 15.86 -21.23 26.26
CA LEU A 9 16.76 -20.08 26.12
C LEU A 9 16.49 -19.28 24.83
N ARG A 10 16.12 -19.98 23.75
CA ARG A 10 15.81 -19.37 22.46
C ARG A 10 14.47 -18.64 22.46
N VAL A 11 13.45 -19.21 23.12
CA VAL A 11 12.13 -18.58 23.30
C VAL A 11 12.24 -17.35 24.21
N LEU A 12 12.99 -17.46 25.32
CA LEU A 12 13.28 -16.32 26.20
C LEU A 12 14.02 -15.19 25.46
N GLY A 13 14.99 -15.53 24.61
CA GLY A 13 15.70 -14.55 23.77
C GLY A 13 14.79 -13.84 22.77
N LEU A 14 13.85 -14.55 22.13
CA LEU A 14 12.88 -13.96 21.21
C LEU A 14 11.88 -13.05 21.93
N LEU A 15 11.38 -13.47 23.10
CA LEU A 15 10.48 -12.66 23.92
C LEU A 15 11.16 -11.38 24.41
N ALA A 16 12.42 -11.47 24.84
CA ALA A 16 13.21 -10.30 25.21
C ALA A 16 13.42 -9.35 24.02
N LEU A 17 13.71 -9.89 22.84
CA LEU A 17 13.92 -9.10 21.62
C LEU A 17 12.62 -8.40 21.15
N VAL A 18 11.46 -9.05 21.30
CA VAL A 18 10.15 -8.43 21.06
C VAL A 18 9.86 -7.32 22.10
N ALA A 19 10.11 -7.57 23.39
CA ALA A 19 9.90 -6.59 24.44
C ALA A 19 10.79 -5.34 24.27
N ILE A 20 12.06 -5.53 23.90
CA ILE A 20 12.99 -4.44 23.58
C ILE A 20 12.48 -3.62 22.41
N THR A 21 11.94 -4.27 21.37
CA THR A 21 11.36 -3.58 20.20
C THR A 21 10.20 -2.69 20.60
N VAL A 22 9.27 -3.21 21.41
CA VAL A 22 8.13 -2.43 21.90
C VAL A 22 8.58 -1.25 22.78
N ALA A 23 9.57 -1.47 23.64
CA ALA A 23 10.13 -0.43 24.50
C ALA A 23 10.80 0.69 23.69
N ILE A 24 11.56 0.33 22.65
CA ILE A 24 12.15 1.28 21.70
C ILE A 24 11.01 2.08 21.07
N LEU A 25 10.07 1.42 20.38
CA LEU A 25 8.92 2.05 19.68
C LEU A 25 8.16 3.05 20.56
N ALA A 26 7.78 2.65 21.78
CA ALA A 26 7.06 3.51 22.72
C ALA A 26 7.93 4.67 23.23
N GLY A 27 9.21 4.41 23.51
CA GLY A 27 10.15 5.42 23.98
C GLY A 27 10.35 6.56 22.99
N GLY A 28 10.55 6.24 21.70
CA GLY A 28 10.71 7.29 20.69
C GLY A 28 9.42 8.06 20.39
N PHE A 29 8.25 7.44 20.56
CA PHE A 29 6.97 8.16 20.49
C PHE A 29 6.81 9.17 21.63
N ILE A 30 7.19 8.81 22.85
CA ILE A 30 7.17 9.72 24.00
C ILE A 30 8.14 10.89 23.78
N ILE A 31 9.35 10.62 23.26
CA ILE A 31 10.33 11.66 22.94
C ILE A 31 9.80 12.62 21.87
N LEU A 32 9.09 12.09 20.85
CA LEU A 32 8.45 12.92 19.81
C LEU A 32 7.40 13.87 20.39
N GLN A 33 6.66 13.47 21.42
CA GLN A 33 5.69 14.34 22.09
C GLN A 33 6.36 15.45 22.90
N THR A 34 7.52 15.18 23.51
CA THR A 34 8.28 16.18 24.27
C THR A 34 8.91 17.25 23.36
N MET A 35 9.20 16.92 22.10
CA MET A 35 9.90 17.80 21.15
C MET A 35 8.95 18.74 20.36
N GLN A 36 7.69 18.89 20.77
CA GLN A 36 6.68 19.70 20.08
C GLN A 36 7.03 21.20 19.98
N GLY A 37 7.99 21.70 20.76
CA GLY A 37 8.44 23.10 20.70
C GLY A 37 9.21 23.48 19.44
N SER A 38 9.82 22.52 18.72
CA SER A 38 10.59 22.80 17.49
C SER A 38 10.19 21.86 16.36
N LYS A 39 9.44 22.40 15.39
CA LYS A 39 8.90 21.64 14.25
C LYS A 39 10.00 20.97 13.40
N ILE A 40 11.15 21.63 13.25
CA ILE A 40 12.27 21.12 12.42
C ILE A 40 12.92 19.91 13.08
N LEU A 41 13.22 20.00 14.39
CA LEU A 41 13.87 18.93 15.13
C LEU A 41 12.95 17.71 15.24
N MET A 42 11.65 17.95 15.48
CA MET A 42 10.63 16.91 15.50
C MET A 42 10.54 16.18 14.16
N THR A 43 10.54 16.91 13.03
CA THR A 43 10.43 16.30 11.70
C THR A 43 11.63 15.41 11.38
N LEU A 44 12.85 15.89 11.63
CA LEU A 44 14.07 15.11 11.41
C LEU A 44 14.08 13.85 12.27
N PHE A 45 13.75 14.00 13.57
CA PHE A 45 13.68 12.85 14.47
C PHE A 45 12.58 11.87 14.04
N ALA A 46 11.40 12.35 13.64
CA ALA A 46 10.30 11.51 13.19
C ALA A 46 10.66 10.68 11.95
N VAL A 47 11.40 11.25 10.99
CA VAL A 47 11.87 10.51 9.81
C VAL A 47 12.87 9.42 10.21
N VAL A 48 13.92 9.78 10.96
CA VAL A 48 14.98 8.84 11.37
C VAL A 48 14.40 7.74 12.26
N TRP A 49 13.62 8.13 13.27
CA TRP A 49 12.99 7.24 14.21
C TRP A 49 11.94 6.35 13.54
N GLY A 50 11.09 6.92 12.68
CA GLY A 50 10.04 6.19 11.97
C GLY A 50 10.61 5.11 11.06
N LEU A 51 11.60 5.46 10.24
CA LEU A 51 12.29 4.49 9.36
C LEU A 51 13.01 3.40 10.19
N GLY A 52 13.74 3.81 11.23
CA GLY A 52 14.45 2.88 12.11
C GLY A 52 13.51 1.92 12.85
N SER A 53 12.39 2.44 13.34
CA SER A 53 11.34 1.69 14.03
C SER A 53 10.73 0.61 13.15
N VAL A 54 10.38 0.97 11.91
CA VAL A 54 9.81 0.04 10.94
C VAL A 54 10.84 -1.04 10.56
N ALA A 55 12.08 -0.66 10.30
CA ALA A 55 13.15 -1.61 10.00
C ALA A 55 13.40 -2.60 11.16
N LEU A 56 13.40 -2.09 12.39
CA LEU A 56 13.57 -2.89 13.61
C LEU A 56 12.40 -3.87 13.77
N LEU A 57 11.17 -3.40 13.59
CA LEU A 57 9.97 -4.24 13.65
C LEU A 57 10.04 -5.38 12.63
N PHE A 58 10.38 -5.09 11.37
CA PHE A 58 10.54 -6.13 10.34
C PHE A 58 11.66 -7.10 10.68
N PHE A 59 12.80 -6.62 11.18
CA PHE A 59 13.91 -7.48 11.58
C PHE A 59 13.50 -8.47 12.68
N VAL A 60 12.78 -7.99 13.69
CA VAL A 60 12.28 -8.76 14.83
C VAL A 60 11.23 -9.77 14.38
N MET A 61 10.25 -9.32 13.61
CA MET A 61 9.19 -10.18 13.11
C MET A 61 9.73 -11.27 12.17
N ASN A 62 10.70 -10.95 11.32
CA ASN A 62 11.39 -11.93 10.50
C ASN A 62 12.19 -12.93 11.36
N SER A 63 12.87 -12.46 12.40
CA SER A 63 13.59 -13.33 13.34
C SER A 63 12.65 -14.32 14.03
N VAL A 64 11.47 -13.87 14.44
CA VAL A 64 10.40 -14.73 15.00
C VAL A 64 9.88 -15.72 13.94
N ALA A 65 9.55 -15.26 12.74
CA ALA A 65 9.03 -16.10 11.66
C ALA A 65 10.00 -17.22 11.26
N GLN A 66 11.31 -16.98 11.30
CA GLN A 66 12.33 -17.98 10.96
C GLN A 66 12.46 -19.10 12.00
N THR A 67 12.00 -18.88 13.22
CA THR A 67 12.00 -19.91 14.28
C THR A 67 10.82 -20.87 14.18
N MET A 68 9.82 -20.56 13.35
CA MET A 68 8.65 -21.41 13.14
C MET A 68 8.98 -22.72 12.39
N PRO A 69 8.15 -23.77 12.55
CA PRO A 69 8.33 -25.04 11.86
C PRO A 69 8.44 -24.88 10.34
N ARG A 70 9.25 -25.72 9.70
CA ARG A 70 9.59 -25.64 8.26
C ARG A 70 8.37 -25.63 7.34
N LYS A 71 7.22 -26.17 7.78
CA LYS A 71 5.94 -26.18 7.06
C LYS A 71 5.25 -24.80 7.02
N ILE A 72 5.39 -23.99 8.08
CA ILE A 72 4.65 -22.72 8.26
C ILE A 72 5.57 -21.51 8.05
N ARG A 73 6.90 -21.71 8.14
CA ARG A 73 7.91 -20.65 7.99
C ARG A 73 7.72 -19.79 6.74
N SER A 74 7.41 -20.36 5.58
CA SER A 74 7.19 -19.60 4.34
C SER A 74 5.98 -18.66 4.45
N VAL A 75 4.87 -19.16 5.00
CA VAL A 75 3.65 -18.37 5.24
C VAL A 75 3.89 -17.30 6.29
N ALA A 76 4.60 -17.62 7.38
CA ALA A 76 4.92 -16.68 8.43
C ALA A 76 5.78 -15.52 7.92
N VAL A 77 6.82 -15.81 7.12
CA VAL A 77 7.63 -14.76 6.49
C VAL A 77 6.78 -13.92 5.54
N ALA A 78 5.95 -14.55 4.70
CA ALA A 78 5.05 -13.82 3.81
C ALA A 78 4.09 -12.89 4.56
N ILE A 79 3.51 -13.33 5.68
CA ILE A 79 2.62 -12.52 6.51
C ILE A 79 3.38 -11.34 7.15
N VAL A 80 4.62 -11.54 7.60
CA VAL A 80 5.40 -10.45 8.20
C VAL A 80 5.65 -9.33 7.20
N PHE A 81 6.03 -9.66 5.96
CA PHE A 81 6.37 -8.66 4.94
C PHE A 81 5.15 -8.11 4.21
N ALA A 82 4.23 -8.97 3.77
CA ALA A 82 3.07 -8.56 2.96
C ALA A 82 1.82 -8.28 3.82
N GLY A 83 1.72 -8.87 5.01
CA GLY A 83 0.53 -8.77 5.87
C GLY A 83 0.15 -7.33 6.22
N PRO A 84 1.07 -6.46 6.66
CA PRO A 84 0.74 -5.06 6.95
C PRO A 84 0.21 -4.30 5.72
N ALA A 85 0.83 -4.52 4.55
CA ALA A 85 0.37 -3.90 3.30
C ALA A 85 -1.03 -4.40 2.93
N VAL A 86 -1.27 -5.71 3.01
CA VAL A 86 -2.59 -6.32 2.73
C VAL A 86 -3.64 -5.82 3.72
N ALA A 87 -3.31 -5.70 5.01
CA ALA A 87 -4.23 -5.17 6.02
C ALA A 87 -4.61 -3.72 5.74
N LEU A 88 -3.64 -2.88 5.38
CA LEU A 88 -3.89 -1.48 4.99
C LEU A 88 -4.73 -1.39 3.71
N LEU A 89 -4.43 -2.20 2.69
CA LEU A 89 -5.25 -2.26 1.47
C LEU A 89 -6.67 -2.74 1.78
N PHE A 90 -6.82 -3.74 2.63
CA PHE A 90 -8.15 -4.23 3.02
C PHE A 90 -8.94 -3.13 3.74
N TRP A 91 -8.31 -2.43 4.67
CA TRP A 91 -8.94 -1.34 5.41
C TRP A 91 -9.27 -0.12 4.54
N ALA A 92 -8.31 0.34 3.73
CA ALA A 92 -8.41 1.58 2.97
C ALA A 92 -9.17 1.43 1.64
N LEU A 93 -9.23 0.22 1.08
CA LEU A 93 -9.86 -0.04 -0.21
C LEU A 93 -11.03 -1.01 -0.09
N VAL A 94 -10.79 -2.22 0.42
CA VAL A 94 -11.81 -3.28 0.40
C VAL A 94 -13.02 -2.93 1.27
N LEU A 95 -12.81 -2.46 2.51
CA LEU A 95 -13.90 -2.05 3.38
C LEU A 95 -14.79 -0.93 2.78
N PRO A 96 -14.23 0.21 2.31
CA PRO A 96 -15.07 1.22 1.69
C PRO A 96 -15.72 0.74 0.39
N THR A 97 -15.07 -0.09 -0.43
CA THR A 97 -15.69 -0.67 -1.64
C THR A 97 -16.86 -1.58 -1.32
N LEU A 98 -16.73 -2.46 -0.32
CA LEU A 98 -17.85 -3.31 0.11
C LEU A 98 -19.00 -2.47 0.68
N ARG A 99 -18.66 -1.41 1.43
CA ARG A 99 -19.67 -0.47 1.95
C ARG A 99 -20.40 0.26 0.83
N THR A 100 -19.70 0.77 -0.18
CA THR A 100 -20.35 1.45 -1.32
C THR A 100 -21.16 0.49 -2.18
N LEU A 101 -20.67 -0.75 -2.36
CA LEU A 101 -21.41 -1.81 -3.04
C LEU A 101 -22.66 -2.22 -2.27
N PHE A 102 -22.63 -2.27 -0.94
CA PHE A 102 -23.83 -2.52 -0.17
C PHE A 102 -24.82 -1.35 -0.26
N LEU A 103 -24.32 -0.11 -0.18
CA LEU A 103 -25.13 1.10 -0.30
C LEU A 103 -25.75 1.30 -1.69
N SER A 104 -25.17 0.75 -2.76
CA SER A 104 -25.73 0.89 -4.12
C SER A 104 -27.08 0.18 -4.29
N PHE A 105 -27.45 -0.74 -3.40
CA PHE A 105 -28.78 -1.37 -3.37
C PHE A 105 -29.82 -0.56 -2.59
N PHE A 106 -29.43 0.58 -2.00
CA PHE A 106 -30.32 1.47 -1.26
C PHE A 106 -30.61 2.74 -2.06
N ASP A 107 -31.71 3.39 -1.70
CA ASP A 107 -32.10 4.70 -2.22
C ASP A 107 -31.05 5.78 -1.89
N ALA A 108 -31.15 6.97 -2.52
CA ALA A 108 -30.21 8.07 -2.35
C ALA A 108 -30.00 8.51 -0.89
N THR A 109 -30.98 8.25 -0.02
CA THR A 109 -30.90 8.52 1.43
C THR A 109 -30.27 7.39 2.25
N GLY A 110 -30.02 6.22 1.64
CA GLY A 110 -29.48 5.02 2.30
C GLY A 110 -30.45 4.30 3.23
N LYS A 111 -31.73 4.71 3.28
CA LYS A 111 -32.72 4.21 4.26
C LYS A 111 -33.59 3.08 3.74
N LYS A 112 -33.91 3.10 2.44
CA LYS A 112 -34.82 2.14 1.81
C LYS A 112 -34.03 1.24 0.86
N PHE A 113 -34.19 -0.06 1.00
CA PHE A 113 -33.62 -1.03 0.06
C PHE A 113 -34.45 -1.04 -1.23
N ILE A 114 -33.81 -0.77 -2.37
CA ILE A 114 -34.42 -0.67 -3.71
C ILE A 114 -33.80 -1.66 -4.71
N PHE A 115 -33.00 -2.61 -4.20
CA PHE A 115 -32.39 -3.67 -4.98
C PHE A 115 -31.62 -3.12 -6.21
N ILE A 116 -32.11 -3.34 -7.43
CA ILE A 116 -31.38 -3.03 -8.67
C ILE A 116 -31.85 -1.77 -9.40
N ASP A 117 -32.79 -1.02 -8.81
CA ASP A 117 -33.41 0.15 -9.46
C ASP A 117 -32.37 1.22 -9.84
N ASN A 118 -31.37 1.46 -8.99
CA ASN A 118 -30.24 2.36 -9.29
C ASN A 118 -29.46 1.95 -10.55
N TYR A 119 -29.29 0.65 -10.75
CA TYR A 119 -28.59 0.13 -11.93
C TYR A 119 -29.46 0.26 -13.19
N ARG A 120 -30.78 0.02 -13.08
CA ARG A 120 -31.69 0.27 -14.21
C ARG A 120 -31.66 1.75 -14.61
N PHE A 121 -31.70 2.66 -13.64
CA PHE A 121 -31.56 4.10 -13.88
C PHE A 121 -30.24 4.39 -14.61
N ALA A 122 -29.12 3.86 -14.12
CA ALA A 122 -27.80 4.11 -14.71
C ALA A 122 -27.69 3.69 -16.19
N PHE A 123 -28.41 2.65 -16.61
CA PHE A 123 -28.40 2.17 -17.99
C PHE A 123 -29.59 2.62 -18.84
N SER A 124 -30.55 3.36 -18.28
CA SER A 124 -31.73 3.83 -19.02
C SER A 124 -31.78 5.35 -19.15
N ASP A 125 -31.13 6.07 -18.23
CA ASP A 125 -31.11 7.53 -18.23
C ASP A 125 -30.21 8.06 -19.37
N PRO A 126 -30.72 8.97 -20.22
CA PRO A 126 -29.99 9.46 -21.39
C PRO A 126 -28.71 10.22 -20.99
N ILE A 127 -28.69 10.92 -19.86
CA ILE A 127 -27.53 11.68 -19.39
C ILE A 127 -26.44 10.70 -18.93
N MET A 128 -26.81 9.65 -18.19
CA MET A 128 -25.83 8.61 -17.79
C MET A 128 -25.27 7.85 -19.00
N LEU A 129 -26.12 7.51 -19.98
CA LEU A 129 -25.67 6.84 -21.20
C LEU A 129 -24.73 7.71 -22.04
N GLU A 130 -25.00 9.01 -22.15
CA GLU A 130 -24.11 9.95 -22.82
C GLU A 130 -22.76 10.06 -22.09
N ALA A 131 -22.77 10.15 -20.75
CA ALA A 131 -21.56 10.13 -19.95
C ALA A 131 -20.74 8.84 -20.14
N PHE A 132 -21.38 7.67 -20.19
CA PHE A 132 -20.70 6.40 -20.47
C PHE A 132 -20.11 6.35 -21.87
N LYS A 133 -20.85 6.79 -22.89
CA LYS A 133 -20.33 6.87 -24.27
C LYS A 133 -19.14 7.81 -24.35
N ASN A 134 -19.20 8.99 -23.74
CA ASN A 134 -18.12 9.96 -23.76
C ASN A 134 -16.87 9.44 -23.03
N ASN A 135 -17.02 8.80 -21.87
CA ASN A 135 -15.91 8.16 -21.17
C ASN A 135 -15.29 7.01 -21.98
N LEU A 136 -16.12 6.21 -22.65
CA LEU A 136 -15.64 5.12 -23.50
C LEU A 136 -14.88 5.65 -24.72
N LEU A 137 -15.43 6.67 -25.41
CA LEU A 137 -14.74 7.35 -26.51
C LEU A 137 -13.42 7.95 -26.04
N TRP A 138 -13.40 8.60 -24.87
CA TRP A 138 -12.18 9.19 -24.32
C TRP A 138 -11.13 8.12 -23.99
N MET A 139 -11.53 7.00 -23.39
CA MET A 139 -10.62 5.88 -23.11
C MET A 139 -10.08 5.26 -24.40
N ILE A 140 -10.90 5.06 -25.42
CA ILE A 140 -10.46 4.47 -26.68
C ILE A 140 -9.55 5.44 -27.44
N PHE A 141 -10.04 6.64 -27.76
CA PHE A 141 -9.29 7.57 -28.59
C PHE A 141 -8.16 8.24 -27.82
N GLY A 142 -8.40 8.71 -26.60
CA GLY A 142 -7.39 9.38 -25.78
C GLY A 142 -6.28 8.41 -25.40
N THR A 143 -6.58 7.33 -24.68
CA THR A 143 -5.56 6.40 -24.21
C THR A 143 -4.84 5.72 -25.36
N SER A 144 -5.54 5.23 -26.40
CA SER A 144 -4.86 4.57 -27.52
C SER A 144 -3.97 5.52 -28.31
N THR A 145 -4.42 6.76 -28.57
CA THR A 145 -3.59 7.75 -29.28
C THR A 145 -2.35 8.10 -28.47
N CYS A 146 -2.48 8.31 -27.15
CA CYS A 146 -1.33 8.54 -26.26
C CYS A 146 -0.34 7.37 -26.29
N VAL A 147 -0.82 6.13 -26.23
CA VAL A 147 0.04 4.94 -26.26
C VAL A 147 0.73 4.79 -27.63
N ILE A 148 -0.01 4.92 -28.72
CA ILE A 148 0.53 4.82 -30.09
C ILE A 148 1.61 5.88 -30.31
N LEU A 149 1.32 7.14 -29.98
CA LEU A 149 2.29 8.23 -30.13
C LEU A 149 3.49 8.02 -29.20
N GLY A 150 3.28 7.60 -27.95
CA GLY A 150 4.36 7.31 -27.02
C GLY A 150 5.33 6.24 -27.53
N ILE A 151 4.78 5.13 -28.05
CA ILE A 151 5.59 4.05 -28.65
C ILE A 151 6.27 4.54 -29.93
N MET A 152 5.56 5.24 -30.81
CA MET A 152 6.11 5.76 -32.06
C MET A 152 7.30 6.68 -31.80
N ILE A 153 7.16 7.63 -30.88
CA ILE A 153 8.22 8.55 -30.48
C ILE A 153 9.38 7.78 -29.82
N SER A 154 9.10 6.82 -28.94
CA SER A 154 10.14 6.00 -28.29
C SER A 154 11.01 5.28 -29.34
N VAL A 155 10.39 4.63 -30.32
CA VAL A 155 11.09 3.87 -31.37
C VAL A 155 11.91 4.80 -32.28
N LEU A 156 11.42 6.01 -32.57
CA LEU A 156 12.17 7.00 -33.36
C LEU A 156 13.40 7.52 -32.60
N VAL A 157 13.27 7.74 -31.29
CA VAL A 157 14.35 8.25 -30.44
C VAL A 157 15.45 7.22 -30.26
N ASP A 158 15.14 5.93 -30.23
CA ASP A 158 16.12 4.83 -30.12
C ASP A 158 17.16 4.82 -31.26
N LYS A 159 16.85 5.43 -32.41
CA LYS A 159 17.79 5.54 -33.55
C LYS A 159 18.60 6.85 -33.57
N SER A 160 18.39 7.75 -32.62
CA SER A 160 19.01 9.08 -32.59
C SER A 160 20.30 9.12 -31.78
N LYS A 161 21.28 9.92 -32.21
CA LYS A 161 22.54 10.16 -31.47
C LYS A 161 22.33 10.84 -30.12
N PHE A 162 21.19 11.53 -29.94
CA PHE A 162 20.81 12.24 -28.71
C PHE A 162 19.76 11.48 -27.87
N GLU A 163 19.63 10.17 -28.05
CA GLU A 163 18.65 9.30 -27.39
C GLU A 163 18.50 9.60 -25.87
N LYS A 164 19.62 9.65 -25.14
CA LYS A 164 19.61 9.84 -23.68
C LYS A 164 18.98 11.16 -23.23
N PHE A 165 19.25 12.25 -23.96
CA PHE A 165 18.72 13.58 -23.63
C PHE A 165 17.23 13.67 -23.95
N ILE A 166 16.80 13.12 -25.09
CA ILE A 166 15.40 13.16 -25.52
C ILE A 166 14.54 12.26 -24.61
N LYS A 167 15.01 11.06 -24.26
CA LYS A 167 14.32 10.21 -23.28
C LYS A 167 14.17 10.93 -21.94
N ALA A 168 15.23 11.58 -21.44
CA ALA A 168 15.14 12.35 -20.21
C ALA A 168 14.10 13.48 -20.29
N LEU A 169 14.04 14.23 -21.40
CA LEU A 169 13.06 15.30 -21.59
C LEU A 169 11.61 14.78 -21.63
N ILE A 170 11.37 13.66 -22.33
CA ILE A 170 10.04 13.04 -22.43
C ILE A 170 9.59 12.48 -21.07
N PHE A 171 10.52 11.93 -20.27
CA PHE A 171 10.20 11.37 -18.95
C PHE A 171 10.25 12.40 -17.81
N MET A 172 10.84 13.58 -18.01
CA MET A 172 10.96 14.63 -16.99
C MET A 172 9.63 15.03 -16.32
N PRO A 173 8.49 15.18 -17.04
CA PRO A 173 7.22 15.51 -16.41
C PRO A 173 6.67 14.45 -15.46
N MET A 174 7.18 13.21 -15.53
CA MET A 174 6.78 12.11 -14.64
C MET A 174 7.70 11.95 -13.41
N ALA A 175 8.84 12.66 -13.37
CA ALA A 175 9.83 12.59 -12.30
C ALA A 175 9.60 13.68 -11.25
#